data_AF-A0AAD2LPB5-F1
#
_entry.id   AF-A0AAD2LPB5-F1
#
_cell.length_a   1.000
_cell.length_b   1.000
_cell.length_c   1.000
_cell.angle_alpha   90.00
_cell.angle_beta   90.00
_cell.angle_gamma   90.00
#
_symmetry.space_group_name_H-M   'P 1'
#
loop_
_entity.id
_entity.type
_entity.pdbx_description
1 polymer ?
#
loop_
_entity_poly.entity_id
_entity_poly.type
_entity_poly.pdbx_seq_one_letter_code
_entity_poly.pdbx_strand_id
1 'polypeptide(L)'
;MMATLLGKLGVTQFLAEALGEFASAMGTWGNFHYDIFKPCFFNTHYFFASITAHISAMFFVFYSAELALGAQPLLYAFIMIASGNVMMALTHYATGTALVIFGTDYVTFKKWWSIGFVISIVDIVVMITVGFVWWKILGFY
;
A
#
# COMPACT_ATOMS: atom_id res chain seq x y z
N MET A 1 -6.70 12.25 -15.31
CA MET A 1 -5.67 12.16 -14.24
C MET A 1 -4.76 10.96 -14.54
N MET A 2 -3.59 10.84 -13.89
CA MET A 2 -2.66 9.72 -14.14
C MET A 2 -3.31 8.33 -13.93
N ALA A 3 -4.24 8.20 -12.96
CA ALA A 3 -5.07 7.02 -12.78
C ALA A 3 -5.94 6.69 -14.02
N THR A 4 -6.46 7.70 -14.71
CA THR A 4 -7.20 7.54 -15.98
C THR A 4 -6.29 7.02 -17.10
N LEU A 5 -5.02 7.43 -17.11
CA LEU A 5 -4.04 6.95 -18.09
C LEU A 5 -3.61 5.51 -17.80
N LEU A 6 -3.38 5.16 -16.54
CA LEU A 6 -3.13 3.78 -16.10
C LEU A 6 -4.29 2.85 -16.47
N GLY A 7 -5.54 3.31 -16.31
CA GLY A 7 -6.72 2.60 -16.78
C GLY A 7 -6.77 2.45 -18.31
N LYS A 8 -6.49 3.53 -19.06
CA LYS A 8 -6.44 3.48 -20.54
C LYS A 8 -5.33 2.60 -21.10
N LEU A 9 -4.19 2.52 -20.40
CA LEU A 9 -3.06 1.66 -20.76
C LEU A 9 -3.26 0.20 -20.32
N GLY A 10 -4.38 -0.13 -19.67
CA GLY A 10 -4.71 -1.49 -19.26
C GLY A 10 -3.94 -1.99 -18.03
N VAL A 11 -3.14 -1.14 -17.37
CA VAL A 11 -2.28 -1.57 -16.25
C VAL A 11 -3.12 -2.02 -15.06
N THR A 12 -4.22 -1.33 -14.78
CA THR A 12 -5.15 -1.72 -13.71
C THR A 12 -5.84 -3.05 -13.99
N GLN A 13 -6.15 -3.32 -15.27
CA GLN A 13 -6.78 -4.57 -15.71
C GLN A 13 -5.79 -5.73 -15.64
N PHE A 14 -4.58 -5.55 -16.19
CA PHE A 14 -3.48 -6.49 -16.08
C PHE A 14 -3.19 -6.84 -14.62
N LEU A 15 -3.14 -5.83 -13.73
CA LEU A 15 -2.87 -6.07 -12.32
C LEU A 15 -4.03 -6.79 -11.62
N ALA A 16 -5.28 -6.47 -11.98
CA ALA A 16 -6.46 -7.18 -11.47
C ALA A 16 -6.47 -8.65 -11.87
N GLU A 17 -6.14 -8.95 -13.13
CA GLU A 17 -6.02 -10.31 -13.65
C GLU A 17 -4.86 -11.07 -12.99
N ALA A 18 -3.68 -10.46 -12.91
CA ALA A 18 -2.52 -11.04 -12.23
C ALA A 18 -2.78 -11.31 -10.74
N LEU A 19 -3.45 -10.38 -10.04
CA LEU A 19 -3.86 -10.58 -8.64
C LEU A 19 -4.95 -11.65 -8.51
N GLY A 20 -5.87 -11.75 -9.46
CA GLY A 20 -6.90 -12.80 -9.50
C GLY A 20 -6.32 -14.20 -9.76
N GLU A 21 -5.34 -14.30 -10.67
CA GLU A 21 -4.56 -15.54 -10.88
C GLU A 21 -3.75 -15.90 -9.63
N PHE A 22 -3.10 -14.92 -8.99
CA PHE A 22 -2.37 -15.15 -7.76
C PHE A 22 -3.30 -15.59 -6.62
N ALA A 23 -4.46 -14.93 -6.48
CA ALA A 23 -5.50 -15.27 -5.51
C ALA A 23 -6.06 -16.68 -5.72
N SER A 24 -6.34 -17.07 -6.96
CA SER A 24 -6.85 -18.40 -7.30
C SER A 24 -5.80 -19.51 -7.15
N ALA A 25 -4.54 -19.22 -7.47
CA ALA A 25 -3.41 -20.13 -7.21
C ALA A 25 -3.17 -20.35 -5.71
N MET A 26 -3.50 -19.35 -4.89
CA MET A 26 -3.42 -19.43 -3.43
C MET A 26 -4.61 -20.14 -2.77
N GLY A 27 -5.67 -20.56 -3.47
CA GLY A 27 -6.82 -21.25 -2.84
C GLY A 27 -7.36 -20.53 -1.57
N THR A 28 -7.84 -21.29 -0.58
CA THR A 28 -8.22 -20.78 0.75
C THR A 28 -7.07 -20.97 1.76
N TRP A 29 -5.92 -20.32 1.58
CA TRP A 29 -4.78 -20.40 2.51
C TRP A 29 -5.02 -19.72 3.88
N GLY A 30 -6.10 -20.10 4.58
CA GLY A 30 -6.46 -19.56 5.90
C GLY A 30 -6.66 -18.05 5.87
N ASN A 31 -6.56 -17.34 7.00
CA ASN A 31 -6.68 -15.88 7.10
C ASN A 31 -5.40 -15.12 6.68
N PHE A 32 -4.47 -15.74 5.95
CA PHE A 32 -3.13 -15.17 5.65
C PHE A 32 -3.07 -14.30 4.38
N HIS A 33 -4.21 -14.07 3.72
CA HIS A 33 -4.30 -13.26 2.48
C HIS A 33 -3.94 -11.78 2.75
N TYR A 34 -4.31 -11.28 3.94
CA TYR A 34 -3.97 -9.93 4.39
C TYR A 34 -2.46 -9.67 4.40
N ASP A 35 -1.67 -10.67 4.81
CA ASP A 35 -0.22 -10.56 4.97
C ASP A 35 0.52 -10.52 3.63
N ILE A 36 -0.16 -10.88 2.54
CA ILE A 36 0.40 -10.92 1.18
C ILE A 36 -0.04 -9.70 0.37
N PHE A 37 -1.34 -9.39 0.38
CA PHE A 37 -1.87 -8.31 -0.43
C PHE A 37 -1.45 -6.93 0.07
N LYS A 38 -1.34 -6.73 1.39
CA LYS A 38 -0.88 -5.45 1.97
C LYS A 38 0.54 -5.08 1.53
N PRO A 39 1.57 -5.95 1.65
CA PRO A 39 2.90 -5.65 1.12
C PRO A 39 2.91 -5.39 -0.38
N CYS A 40 2.14 -6.12 -1.18
CA CYS A 40 2.06 -5.88 -2.62
C CYS A 40 1.52 -4.47 -2.92
N PHE A 41 0.40 -4.08 -2.29
CA PHE A 41 -0.16 -2.74 -2.42
C PHE A 41 0.87 -1.67 -2.00
N PHE A 42 1.56 -1.87 -0.88
CA PHE A 42 2.59 -0.95 -0.38
C PHE A 42 3.78 -0.79 -1.35
N ASN A 43 4.31 -1.90 -1.88
CA ASN A 43 5.47 -1.86 -2.78
C ASN A 43 5.16 -1.28 -4.16
N THR A 44 3.91 -1.35 -4.63
CA THR A 44 3.56 -0.67 -5.89
C THR A 44 3.75 0.84 -5.82
N HIS A 45 3.80 1.44 -4.62
CA HIS A 45 4.05 2.86 -4.46
C HIS A 45 5.44 3.31 -4.97
N TYR A 46 6.43 2.42 -5.07
CA TYR A 46 7.72 2.75 -5.70
C TYR A 46 7.55 3.24 -7.15
N PHE A 47 6.47 2.86 -7.84
CA PHE A 47 6.17 3.29 -9.20
C PHE A 47 5.34 4.58 -9.27
N PHE A 48 4.96 5.17 -8.13
CA PHE A 48 4.12 6.35 -8.06
C PHE A 48 4.84 7.50 -7.36
N ALA A 49 4.71 8.70 -7.89
CA ALA A 49 5.20 9.94 -7.27
C ALA A 49 4.14 10.66 -6.41
N SER A 50 3.01 10.02 -6.17
CA SER A 50 1.91 10.59 -5.41
C SER A 50 1.06 9.51 -4.77
N ILE A 51 0.85 9.62 -3.46
CA ILE A 51 -0.02 8.72 -2.69
C ILE A 51 -1.47 8.84 -3.16
N THR A 52 -1.94 10.06 -3.42
CA THR A 52 -3.30 10.28 -3.96
C THR A 52 -3.47 9.58 -5.31
N ALA A 53 -2.49 9.69 -6.20
CA ALA A 53 -2.53 9.01 -7.49
C ALA A 53 -2.52 7.48 -7.32
N HIS A 54 -1.66 6.97 -6.45
CA HIS A 54 -1.56 5.55 -6.12
C HIS A 54 -2.86 4.98 -5.56
N ILE A 55 -3.43 5.59 -4.51
CA ILE A 55 -4.71 5.19 -3.92
C ILE A 55 -5.82 5.26 -4.97
N SER A 56 -5.91 6.34 -5.76
CA SER A 56 -6.97 6.48 -6.77
C SER A 56 -6.90 5.40 -7.88
N ALA A 57 -5.72 4.86 -8.17
CA ALA A 57 -5.52 3.88 -9.23
C ALA A 57 -5.60 2.43 -8.74
N MET A 58 -5.07 2.16 -7.54
CA MET A 58 -4.79 0.80 -7.07
C MET A 58 -5.72 0.36 -5.94
N PHE A 59 -6.31 1.29 -5.16
CA PHE A 59 -7.07 0.91 -3.96
C PHE A 59 -8.20 -0.07 -4.29
N PHE A 60 -9.04 0.26 -5.27
CA PHE A 60 -10.18 -0.58 -5.64
C PHE A 60 -9.76 -1.95 -6.16
N VAL A 61 -8.66 -2.03 -6.93
CA VAL A 61 -8.17 -3.29 -7.52
C VAL A 61 -7.78 -4.28 -6.43
N PHE A 62 -6.94 -3.85 -5.48
CA PHE A 62 -6.51 -4.69 -4.36
C PHE A 62 -7.65 -4.94 -3.37
N TYR A 63 -8.51 -3.95 -3.14
CA TYR A 63 -9.67 -4.07 -2.24
C TYR A 63 -10.68 -5.11 -2.74
N SER A 64 -11.08 -5.05 -4.01
CA SER A 64 -12.02 -6.03 -4.57
C SER A 64 -11.45 -7.44 -4.64
N ALA A 65 -10.15 -7.58 -4.93
CA ALA A 65 -9.50 -8.87 -5.00
C ALA A 65 -9.49 -9.57 -3.62
N GLU A 66 -9.15 -8.83 -2.57
CA GLU A 66 -9.13 -9.38 -1.21
C GLU A 66 -10.55 -9.68 -0.68
N LEU A 67 -11.54 -8.83 -1.01
CA LEU A 67 -12.93 -9.11 -0.67
C LEU A 67 -13.44 -10.42 -1.28
N ALA A 68 -13.00 -10.76 -2.50
CA ALA A 68 -13.34 -12.02 -3.14
C ALA A 68 -12.77 -13.25 -2.40
N LEU A 69 -11.69 -13.06 -1.61
CA LEU A 69 -11.08 -14.08 -0.77
C LEU A 69 -11.72 -14.18 0.63
N GLY A 70 -12.75 -13.38 0.92
CA GLY A 70 -13.50 -13.43 2.17
C GLY A 70 -12.97 -12.53 3.27
N ALA A 71 -12.16 -11.51 2.93
CA ALA A 71 -11.72 -10.52 3.91
C ALA A 71 -12.88 -9.71 4.51
N GLN A 72 -12.72 -9.33 5.78
CA GLN A 72 -13.64 -8.44 6.46
C GLN A 72 -13.51 -7.03 5.85
N PRO A 73 -14.56 -6.48 5.22
CA PRO A 73 -14.46 -5.28 4.40
C PRO A 73 -13.90 -4.07 5.15
N LEU A 74 -14.41 -3.81 6.35
CA LEU A 74 -14.03 -2.67 7.16
C LEU A 74 -12.56 -2.75 7.63
N LEU A 75 -12.15 -3.93 8.11
CA LEU A 75 -10.80 -4.15 8.60
C LEU A 75 -9.77 -3.97 7.46
N TYR A 76 -10.05 -4.55 6.29
CA TYR A 76 -9.13 -4.43 5.16
C TYR A 76 -9.06 -3.01 4.61
N ALA A 77 -10.18 -2.29 4.57
CA ALA A 77 -10.19 -0.87 4.20
C ALA A 77 -9.30 -0.05 5.15
N PHE A 78 -9.35 -0.29 6.45
CA PHE A 78 -8.48 0.39 7.41
C PHE A 78 -7.00 0.05 7.23
N ILE A 79 -6.67 -1.23 7.00
CA ILE A 79 -5.29 -1.65 6.72
C ILE A 79 -4.74 -0.94 5.48
N MET A 80 -5.54 -0.90 4.41
CA MET A 80 -5.18 -0.26 3.14
C MET A 80 -4.99 1.26 3.31
N ILE A 81 -5.94 1.95 3.95
CA ILE A 81 -5.84 3.40 4.18
C ILE A 81 -4.64 3.73 5.07
N ALA A 82 -4.45 2.97 6.15
CA ALA A 82 -3.34 3.19 7.06
C ALA A 82 -1.98 2.93 6.37
N SER A 83 -1.90 1.95 5.47
CA SER A 83 -0.68 1.69 4.69
C SER A 83 -0.27 2.88 3.81
N GLY A 84 -1.23 3.69 3.35
CA GLY A 84 -0.97 4.91 2.60
C GLY A 84 -0.15 5.94 3.37
N ASN A 85 -0.28 5.99 4.71
CA ASN A 85 0.53 6.88 5.55
C ASN A 85 2.00 6.43 5.57
N VAL A 86 2.24 5.11 5.61
CA VAL A 86 3.59 4.56 5.67
C VAL A 86 4.34 4.70 4.34
N MET A 87 3.62 4.77 3.21
CA MET A 87 4.22 4.92 1.88
C MET A 87 5.04 6.21 1.74
N MET A 88 4.75 7.23 2.57
CA MET A 88 5.49 8.50 2.60
C MET A 88 6.99 8.31 2.86
N ALA A 89 7.39 7.25 3.57
CA ALA A 89 8.77 7.01 3.95
C ALA A 89 9.62 6.31 2.86
N LEU A 90 9.00 5.78 1.80
CA LEU A 90 9.67 4.87 0.85
C LEU A 90 10.69 5.58 -0.05
N THR A 91 10.24 6.60 -0.78
CA THR A 91 11.04 7.25 -1.82
C THR A 91 11.10 8.75 -1.59
N HIS A 92 12.19 9.36 -2.04
CA HIS A 92 12.37 10.82 -2.05
C HIS A 92 11.33 11.56 -2.89
N TYR A 93 10.59 10.87 -3.76
CA TYR A 93 9.49 11.44 -4.55
C TYR A 93 8.10 10.95 -4.12
N ALA A 94 7.96 10.23 -3.00
CA ALA A 94 6.68 9.68 -2.55
C ALA A 94 5.62 10.78 -2.33
N THR A 95 6.08 11.98 -1.93
CA THR A 95 5.26 13.16 -1.72
C THR A 95 5.96 14.42 -2.23
N GLY A 96 5.18 15.48 -2.48
CA GLY A 96 5.73 16.77 -2.88
C GLY A 96 6.68 17.36 -1.83
N THR A 97 6.41 17.16 -0.54
CA THR A 97 7.29 17.61 0.55
C THR A 97 8.61 16.83 0.60
N ALA A 98 8.57 15.51 0.41
CA ALA A 98 9.78 14.69 0.31
C ALA A 98 10.70 15.15 -0.83
N LEU A 99 10.11 15.49 -1.99
CA LEU A 99 10.87 15.97 -3.15
C LEU A 99 11.57 17.30 -2.87
N VAL A 100 10.87 18.24 -2.21
CA VAL A 100 11.44 19.55 -1.84
C VAL A 100 12.58 19.37 -0.84
N ILE A 101 12.40 18.53 0.18
CA ILE A 101 13.44 18.27 1.20
C ILE A 101 14.65 17.59 0.56
N PHE A 102 14.44 16.59 -0.29
CA PHE A 102 15.54 15.91 -0.97
C PHE A 102 16.32 16.85 -1.90
N GLY A 103 15.64 17.80 -2.55
CA GLY A 103 16.25 18.82 -3.40
C GLY A 103 17.11 19.86 -2.69
N THR A 104 17.25 19.80 -1.36
CA THR A 104 18.16 20.66 -0.58
C THR A 104 19.59 20.14 -0.51
N ASP A 105 19.86 18.95 -1.08
CA ASP A 105 21.17 18.29 -1.11
C ASP A 105 21.79 17.97 0.27
N TYR A 106 21.05 18.12 1.37
CA TYR A 106 21.51 17.73 2.72
C TYR A 106 21.65 16.21 2.92
N VAL A 107 20.95 15.39 2.12
CA VAL A 107 20.90 13.93 2.28
C VAL A 107 21.14 13.25 0.94
N THR A 108 22.05 12.27 0.90
CA THR A 108 22.31 11.50 -0.31
C THR A 108 21.18 10.51 -0.61
N PHE A 109 20.99 10.18 -1.88
CA PHE A 109 20.00 9.18 -2.35
C PHE A 109 20.07 7.88 -1.53
N LYS A 110 21.27 7.30 -1.39
CA LYS A 110 21.47 6.05 -0.64
C LYS A 110 21.00 6.18 0.80
N LYS A 111 21.32 7.30 1.47
CA LYS A 111 20.96 7.50 2.88
C LYS A 111 19.46 7.72 3.05
N TRP A 112 18.82 8.45 2.14
CA TRP A 112 17.36 8.60 2.13
C TRP A 112 16.66 7.25 2.05
N TRP A 113 17.03 6.42 1.08
CA TRP A 113 16.37 5.12 0.85
C TRP A 113 16.66 4.12 1.97
N SER A 114 17.89 4.05 2.47
CA SER A 114 18.21 3.14 3.58
C SER A 114 17.47 3.52 4.86
N ILE A 115 17.40 4.81 5.20
CA ILE A 115 16.67 5.28 6.39
C ILE A 115 15.16 5.12 6.17
N GLY A 116 14.66 5.50 5.00
CA GLY A 116 13.25 5.37 4.62
C GLY A 116 12.73 3.94 4.76
N PHE A 117 13.51 2.96 4.28
CA PHE A 117 13.21 1.55 4.47
C PHE A 117 13.10 1.15 5.96
N VAL A 118 14.07 1.53 6.79
CA VAL A 118 14.04 1.26 8.23
C VAL A 118 12.83 1.91 8.90
N ILE A 119 12.54 3.17 8.59
CA ILE A 119 11.38 3.89 9.13
C ILE A 119 10.07 3.23 8.70
N SER A 120 9.95 2.81 7.44
CA SER A 120 8.74 2.12 6.98
C SER A 120 8.46 0.82 7.74
N ILE A 121 9.50 0.07 8.14
CA ILE A 121 9.32 -1.13 8.97
C ILE A 121 8.81 -0.75 10.35
N VAL A 122 9.39 0.27 10.97
CA VAL A 122 8.96 0.77 12.28
C VAL A 122 7.49 1.23 12.22
N ASP A 123 7.13 2.00 11.21
CA ASP A 123 5.76 2.48 11.00
C ASP A 123 4.78 1.33 10.77
N ILE A 124 5.15 0.30 9.99
CA ILE A 124 4.33 -0.90 9.81
C ILE A 124 4.11 -1.61 11.15
N VAL A 125 5.15 -1.77 11.97
CA VAL A 125 5.05 -2.43 13.28
C VAL A 125 4.15 -1.64 14.23
N VAL A 126 4.33 -0.31 14.31
CA VAL A 126 3.48 0.57 15.12
C VAL A 126 2.04 0.52 14.64
N MET A 127 1.82 0.60 13.33
CA MET A 127 0.49 0.58 12.73
C MET A 127 -0.23 -0.75 12.95
N ILE A 128 0.47 -1.88 12.85
CA ILE A 128 -0.12 -3.20 13.15
C ILE A 128 -0.42 -3.29 14.65
N THR A 129 0.54 -2.99 15.52
CA THR A 129 0.35 -3.17 16.97
C THR A 129 -0.70 -2.23 17.56
N VAL A 130 -0.54 -0.91 17.34
CA VAL A 130 -1.46 0.09 17.88
C VAL A 130 -2.78 0.10 17.12
N GLY A 131 -2.74 -0.03 15.79
CA GLY A 131 -3.95 0.00 14.95
C GLY A 131 -4.88 -1.17 15.23
N PHE A 132 -4.37 -2.41 15.28
CA PHE A 132 -5.23 -3.56 15.58
C PHE A 132 -5.79 -3.50 17.00
N VAL A 133 -4.99 -3.10 18.00
CA VAL A 133 -5.48 -2.93 19.37
C VAL A 133 -6.59 -1.87 19.42
N TRP A 134 -6.39 -0.74 18.75
CA TRP A 134 -7.37 0.34 18.71
C TRP A 134 -8.67 -0.06 18.01
N TRP A 135 -8.58 -0.70 16.83
CA TRP A 135 -9.76 -1.15 16.09
C TRP A 135 -10.53 -2.24 16.83
N LYS A 136 -9.84 -3.08 17.61
CA LYS A 136 -10.48 -4.05 18.50
C LYS A 136 -11.24 -3.37 19.64
N ILE A 137 -10.67 -2.34 20.26
CA ILE A 137 -11.35 -1.56 21.33
C ILE A 137 -12.63 -0.90 20.79
N LEU A 138 -12.61 -0.44 19.54
CA LEU A 138 -13.77 0.16 18.87
C LEU A 138 -14.80 -0.88 18.37
N GLY A 139 -14.51 -2.17 18.46
CA GLY A 139 -15.41 -3.25 18.00
C GLY A 139 -15.49 -3.39 16.48
N PHE A 140 -14.45 -2.99 15.75
CA PHE A 140 -14.41 -3.09 14.28
C PHE A 140 -14.02 -4.48 13.76
N TYR A 141 -13.57 -5.37 14.65
CA TYR A 141 -13.43 -6.80 14.41
C TYR A 141 -13.40 -7.58 15.73
#